data_AF-A0A553YWU9-F1
#
_entry.id   AF-A0A553YWU9-F1
#
_cell.length_a   1.000
_cell.length_b   1.000
_cell.length_c   1.000
_cell.angle_alpha   90.00
_cell.angle_beta   90.00
_cell.angle_gamma   90.00
#
_symmetry.space_group_name_H-M   'P 1'
#
loop_
_entity.id
_entity.type
_entity.pdbx_description
1 polymer ?
#
loop_
_entity_poly.entity_id
_entity_poly.type
_entity_poly.pdbx_seq_one_letter_code
_entity_poly.pdbx_strand_id
1 'polypeptide(L)'
;MDPEIAALAGSAGTALVGALTTDAWHGVRDRFLALWQRTRPERAPVIAGELDDTREELLAAPEGPGRDAVAVDSGTEWQSRLRRLLTAHPELTGELRALVADLT
;
A
#
# COMPACT_ATOMS: atom_id res chain seq x y z
N MET A 1 -15.95 0.46 -13.51
CA MET A 1 -14.69 0.15 -12.80
C MET A 1 -13.85 -0.67 -13.76
N ASP A 2 -12.60 -0.28 -13.99
CA ASP A 2 -11.68 -1.13 -14.76
C ASP A 2 -11.26 -2.34 -13.89
N PRO A 3 -11.54 -3.59 -14.32
CA PRO A 3 -11.17 -4.77 -13.56
C PRO A 3 -9.65 -4.90 -13.35
N GLU A 4 -8.83 -4.37 -14.25
CA GLU A 4 -7.37 -4.40 -14.14
C GLU A 4 -6.89 -3.53 -12.97
N ILE A 5 -7.45 -2.32 -12.83
CA ILE A 5 -7.13 -1.41 -11.71
C ILE A 5 -7.52 -2.04 -10.38
N ALA A 6 -8.68 -2.71 -10.32
CA ALA A 6 -9.14 -3.35 -9.09
C ALA A 6 -8.24 -4.52 -8.66
N ALA A 7 -7.81 -5.33 -9.64
CA ALA A 7 -6.88 -6.44 -9.40
C ALA A 7 -5.50 -5.93 -8.95
N LEU A 8 -4.93 -4.92 -9.64
CA LEU A 8 -3.65 -4.34 -9.27
C LEU A 8 -3.68 -3.67 -7.90
N ALA A 9 -4.75 -2.93 -7.58
CA ALA A 9 -4.90 -2.32 -6.27
C ALA A 9 -5.01 -3.39 -5.16
N GLY A 10 -5.66 -4.52 -5.45
CA GLY A 10 -5.76 -5.65 -4.51
C GLY A 10 -4.40 -6.29 -4.24
N SER A 11 -3.64 -6.62 -5.29
CA SER A 11 -2.30 -7.19 -5.12
C SER A 11 -1.35 -6.22 -4.41
N ALA A 12 -1.44 -4.93 -4.73
CA ALA A 12 -0.63 -3.91 -4.08
C ALA A 12 -0.94 -3.74 -2.59
N GLY A 13 -2.22 -3.79 -2.20
CA GLY A 13 -2.61 -3.75 -0.78
C GLY A 13 -2.01 -4.92 0.02
N THR A 14 -2.11 -6.15 -0.51
CA THR A 14 -1.52 -7.34 0.11
C THR A 14 0.01 -7.29 0.16
N ALA A 15 0.66 -6.89 -0.94
CA ALA A 15 2.12 -6.78 -0.99
C ALA A 15 2.65 -5.72 0.00
N LEU A 16 1.94 -4.60 0.12
CA LEU A 16 2.28 -3.53 1.04
C LEU A 16 2.27 -4.01 2.50
N VAL A 17 1.18 -4.63 2.97
CA VAL A 17 1.09 -5.10 4.37
C VAL A 17 2.12 -6.19 4.67
N GLY A 18 2.42 -7.05 3.71
CA GLY A 18 3.52 -8.01 3.81
C GLY A 18 4.85 -7.31 4.03
N ALA A 19 5.17 -6.34 3.18
CA ALA A 19 6.42 -5.58 3.26
C ALA A 19 6.53 -4.71 4.53
N LEU A 20 5.43 -4.15 5.02
CA LEU A 20 5.40 -3.31 6.23
C LEU A 20 5.83 -4.04 7.49
N THR A 21 5.81 -5.38 7.52
CA THR A 21 6.31 -6.17 8.67
C THR A 21 7.79 -6.55 8.56
N THR A 22 8.43 -6.20 7.45
CA THR A 22 9.84 -6.55 7.17
C THR A 22 10.80 -5.41 7.50
N ASP A 23 12.10 -5.69 7.43
CA ASP A 23 13.16 -4.67 7.52
C ASP A 23 13.22 -3.76 6.28
N ALA A 24 12.67 -4.23 5.14
CA ALA A 24 12.67 -3.49 3.88
C ALA A 24 11.62 -2.36 3.83
N TRP A 25 10.80 -2.21 4.87
CA TRP A 25 9.62 -1.34 4.86
C TRP A 25 9.93 0.12 4.52
N HIS A 26 11.07 0.68 4.96
CA HIS A 26 11.43 2.07 4.67
C HIS A 26 11.53 2.33 3.16
N GLY A 27 12.17 1.40 2.43
CA GLY A 27 12.29 1.52 0.97
C GLY A 27 10.95 1.36 0.26
N VAL A 28 10.06 0.52 0.80
CA VAL A 28 8.70 0.35 0.27
C VAL A 28 7.85 1.59 0.51
N ARG A 29 7.90 2.15 1.74
CA ARG A 29 7.23 3.40 2.11
C ARG A 29 7.61 4.53 1.17
N ASP A 30 8.90 4.74 0.93
CA ASP A 30 9.35 5.83 0.07
C ASP A 30 8.85 5.69 -1.37
N ARG A 31 8.87 4.46 -1.91
CA ARG A 31 8.35 4.17 -3.26
C ARG A 31 6.84 4.37 -3.36
N PHE A 32 6.08 3.96 -2.35
CA PHE A 32 4.64 4.22 -2.31
C PHE A 32 4.36 5.73 -2.19
N LEU A 33 5.07 6.45 -1.32
CA LEU A 33 4.91 7.89 -1.16
C LEU A 33 5.23 8.68 -2.43
N ALA A 34 6.19 8.24 -3.23
CA ALA A 34 6.52 8.85 -4.51
C ALA A 34 5.31 8.93 -5.46
N LEU A 35 4.41 7.94 -5.43
CA LEU A 35 3.17 7.94 -6.23
C LEU A 35 2.26 9.13 -5.88
N TRP A 36 2.11 9.42 -4.59
CA TRP A 36 1.33 10.57 -4.12
C TRP A 36 2.07 11.88 -4.33
N GLN A 37 3.39 11.93 -4.14
CA GLN A 37 4.16 13.16 -4.38
C GLN A 37 4.05 13.64 -5.82
N ARG A 38 3.97 12.72 -6.79
CA ARG A 38 3.84 13.05 -8.22
C ARG A 38 2.49 13.67 -8.60
N THR A 39 1.42 13.31 -7.89
CA THR A 39 0.04 13.63 -8.31
C THR A 39 -0.72 14.50 -7.31
N ARG A 40 -0.43 14.35 -6.02
CA ARG A 40 -1.07 15.01 -4.87
C ARG A 40 -0.06 15.24 -3.74
N PRO A 41 0.96 16.08 -3.94
CA PRO A 41 2.03 16.31 -2.96
C PRO A 41 1.51 16.75 -1.59
N GLU A 42 0.40 17.47 -1.55
CA GLU A 42 -0.28 17.88 -0.32
C GLU A 42 -0.82 16.71 0.52
N ARG A 43 -1.10 15.56 -0.11
CA ARG A 43 -1.56 14.35 0.60
C ARG A 43 -0.42 13.45 1.05
N ALA A 44 0.78 13.59 0.49
CA ALA A 44 1.90 12.72 0.80
C ALA A 44 2.25 12.64 2.30
N PRO A 45 2.25 13.75 3.08
CA PRO A 45 2.49 13.67 4.52
C PRO A 45 1.43 12.86 5.28
N VAL A 46 0.17 12.93 4.85
CA VAL A 46 -0.92 12.16 5.47
C VAL A 46 -0.75 10.67 5.18
N ILE A 47 -0.44 10.32 3.92
CA ILE A 47 -0.18 8.92 3.53
C ILE A 47 1.04 8.36 4.26
N ALA A 48 2.06 9.19 4.54
CA ALA A 48 3.24 8.77 5.29
C ALA A 48 2.87 8.38 6.72
N GLY A 49 2.06 9.19 7.40
CA GLY A 49 1.53 8.86 8.72
C GLY A 49 0.68 7.59 8.70
N GLU A 50 -0.24 7.45 7.73
CA GLU A 50 -1.08 6.25 7.61
C GLU A 50 -0.24 4.96 7.39
N LEU A 51 0.88 5.04 6.66
CA LEU A 51 1.80 3.90 6.48
C LEU A 51 2.52 3.54 7.78
N ASP A 52 2.94 4.56 8.53
CA ASP A 52 3.61 4.39 9.82
C ASP A 52 2.63 3.76 10.83
N ASP A 53 1.41 4.28 10.93
CA ASP A 53 0.33 3.76 11.78
C ASP A 53 -0.01 2.30 11.42
N THR A 54 -0.18 1.99 10.13
CA THR A 54 -0.45 0.62 9.66
C THR A 54 0.67 -0.34 10.11
N ARG A 55 1.93 0.07 10.00
CA ARG A 55 3.06 -0.75 10.46
C ARG A 55 3.02 -0.94 11.97
N GLU A 56 2.75 0.10 12.74
CA GLU A 56 2.65 0.00 14.20
C GLU A 56 1.56 -0.98 14.62
N GLU A 57 0.38 -0.93 13.99
CA GLU A 57 -0.72 -1.86 14.24
C GLU A 57 -0.34 -3.32 13.92
N LEU A 58 0.31 -3.55 12.77
CA LEU A 58 0.77 -4.88 12.36
C LEU A 58 1.82 -5.47 13.32
N LEU A 59 2.73 -4.62 13.82
CA LEU A 59 3.78 -5.04 14.74
C LEU A 59 3.24 -5.25 16.16
N ALA A 60 2.25 -4.47 16.59
CA ALA A 60 1.58 -4.62 17.87
C ALA A 60 0.68 -5.87 17.93
N ALA A 61 0.16 -6.31 16.79
CA ALA A 61 -0.68 -7.50 16.71
C ALA A 61 0.09 -8.79 17.08
N PRO A 62 -0.51 -9.70 17.88
CA PRO A 62 0.07 -11.00 18.18
C PRO A 62 0.33 -11.82 16.92
N GLU A 63 1.46 -12.52 16.87
CA GLU A 63 1.81 -13.36 15.71
C GLU A 63 0.77 -14.46 15.44
N GLY A 64 0.68 -14.88 14.18
CA GLY A 64 -0.33 -15.82 13.72
C GLY A 64 -1.68 -15.12 13.51
N PRO A 65 -2.81 -15.72 13.96
CA PRO A 65 -4.14 -15.26 13.56
C PRO A 65 -4.47 -13.80 13.88
N GLY A 66 -3.85 -13.23 14.93
CA GLY A 66 -4.04 -11.83 15.29
C GLY A 66 -3.45 -10.88 14.24
N ARG A 67 -2.18 -11.06 13.89
CA ARG A 67 -1.49 -10.29 12.84
C ARG A 67 -2.09 -10.54 11.46
N ASP A 68 -2.52 -11.78 11.17
CA ASP A 68 -3.15 -12.11 9.89
C ASP A 68 -4.46 -11.33 9.68
N ALA A 69 -5.28 -11.20 10.73
CA ALA A 69 -6.51 -10.40 10.67
C ALA A 69 -6.23 -8.92 10.41
N VAL A 70 -5.28 -8.34 11.14
CA VAL A 70 -4.87 -6.92 10.96
C VAL A 70 -4.30 -6.70 9.55
N ALA A 71 -3.53 -7.66 9.01
CA ALA A 71 -2.99 -7.59 7.66
C ALA A 71 -4.08 -7.62 6.58
N VAL A 72 -5.11 -8.45 6.73
CA VAL A 72 -6.24 -8.52 5.78
C VAL A 72 -7.03 -7.20 5.78
N ASP A 73 -7.33 -6.67 6.96
CA ASP A 73 -8.09 -5.43 7.11
C ASP A 73 -7.31 -4.24 6.54
N SER A 74 -6.05 -4.10 6.94
CA SER A 74 -5.13 -3.08 6.42
C SER A 74 -4.93 -3.20 4.90
N GLY A 75 -4.80 -4.42 4.38
CA GLY A 75 -4.63 -4.66 2.94
C GLY A 75 -5.85 -4.19 2.15
N THR A 76 -7.06 -4.43 2.66
CA THR A 76 -8.32 -3.97 2.06
C THR A 76 -8.44 -2.45 2.10
N GLU A 77 -7.98 -1.83 3.17
CA GLU A 77 -7.94 -0.39 3.34
C GLU A 77 -7.01 0.28 2.32
N TRP A 78 -5.78 -0.24 2.18
CA TRP A 78 -4.79 0.22 1.20
C TRP A 78 -5.24 -0.03 -0.24
N GLN A 79 -5.84 -1.19 -0.52
CA GLN A 79 -6.46 -1.47 -1.81
C GLN A 79 -7.46 -0.38 -2.20
N SER A 80 -8.31 0.05 -1.26
CA SER A 80 -9.31 1.08 -1.54
C SER A 80 -8.68 2.45 -1.83
N ARG A 81 -7.59 2.82 -1.16
CA ARG A 81 -6.82 4.04 -1.43
C ARG A 81 -6.14 3.99 -2.80
N LEU A 82 -5.43 2.90 -3.10
CA LEU A 82 -4.71 2.71 -4.36
C LEU A 82 -5.66 2.68 -5.55
N ARG A 83 -6.81 2.01 -5.43
CA ARG A 83 -7.85 2.03 -6.46
C ARG A 83 -8.33 3.45 -6.77
N ARG A 84 -8.57 4.27 -5.74
CA ARG A 84 -8.97 5.68 -5.91
C ARG A 84 -7.85 6.52 -6.54
N LEU A 85 -6.59 6.25 -6.19
CA LEU A 85 -5.42 6.89 -6.80
C LEU A 85 -5.34 6.56 -8.30
N LEU A 86 -5.32 5.27 -8.66
CA LEU A 86 -5.21 4.80 -10.05
C LEU A 86 -6.41 5.20 -10.91
N THR A 87 -7.61 5.27 -10.33
CA THR A 87 -8.79 5.73 -11.07
C THR A 87 -8.68 7.22 -11.43
N ALA A 88 -8.07 8.02 -10.55
CA ALA A 88 -7.85 9.44 -10.81
C ALA A 88 -6.59 9.72 -11.64
N HIS A 89 -5.59 8.84 -11.54
CA HIS A 89 -4.28 8.95 -12.18
C HIS A 89 -3.87 7.60 -12.82
N PRO A 90 -4.51 7.18 -13.92
CA PRO A 90 -4.22 5.90 -14.57
C PRO A 90 -2.77 5.76 -15.04
N GLU A 91 -2.08 6.87 -15.28
CA GLU A 91 -0.66 6.93 -15.64
C GLU A 91 0.27 6.30 -14.59
N LEU A 92 -0.17 6.16 -13.33
CA LEU A 92 0.59 5.52 -12.26
C LEU A 92 0.51 3.98 -12.28
N THR A 93 -0.35 3.38 -13.10
CA THR A 93 -0.58 1.93 -13.15
C THR A 93 0.70 1.15 -13.43
N GLY A 94 1.53 1.62 -14.38
CA GLY A 94 2.80 0.97 -14.72
C GLY A 94 3.81 1.01 -13.57
N GLU A 95 3.88 2.15 -12.88
CA GLU A 95 4.77 2.37 -11.74
C GLU A 95 4.38 1.48 -10.55
N LEU A 96 3.09 1.45 -10.20
CA LEU A 96 2.59 0.58 -9.13
C LEU A 96 2.78 -0.91 -9.48
N ARG A 97 2.59 -1.30 -10.75
CA ARG A 97 2.82 -2.69 -11.18
C ARG A 97 4.27 -3.11 -11.00
N ALA A 98 5.21 -2.26 -11.40
CA ALA A 98 6.63 -2.54 -11.21
C ALA A 98 6.98 -2.64 -9.72
N LEU A 99 6.44 -1.74 -8.91
CA LEU A 99 6.61 -1.77 -7.46
C LEU A 99 6.11 -3.11 -6.87
N VAL A 100 4.89 -3.54 -7.20
CA VAL A 100 4.34 -4.81 -6.70
C VAL A 100 5.17 -6.00 -7.13
N ALA A 101 5.64 -6.03 -8.38
CA ALA A 101 6.48 -7.12 -8.89
C ALA A 101 7.83 -7.23 -8.16
N ASP A 102 8.36 -6.13 -7.60
CA ASP A 102 9.57 -6.16 -6.77
C ASP A 102 9.32 -6.72 -5.36
N LEU A 103 8.07 -6.75 -4.90
CA LEU A 103 7.68 -7.17 -3.55
C LEU A 103 7.20 -8.63 -3.47
N THR A 104 6.83 -9.22 -4.61
CA THR A 104 6.27 -10.58 -4.72
C THR A 104 7.26 -11.53 -5.38
#